data_AF-A0A1W2FXT6-F1
#
_entry.id   AF-A0A1W2FXT6-F1
#
_cell.length_a   1.000
_cell.length_b   1.000
_cell.length_c   1.000
_cell.angle_alpha   90.00
_cell.angle_beta   90.00
_cell.angle_gamma   90.00
#
_symmetry.space_group_name_H-M   'P 1'
#
loop_
_entity.id
_entity.type
_entity.pdbx_description
1 polymer ?
#
loop_
_entity_poly.entity_id
_entity_poly.type
_entity_poly.pdbx_seq_one_letter_code
_entity_poly.pdbx_strand_id
1 'polypeptide(L)'
;MSPLALPPWAVPTQPRRNTIDNHSIPIRTQWWHDAIKSHGLPGPSPAGATLTRAEVWEPTSDVFKLLWRTLAWGSGSRLRQNARRLKSIAADIPRAENLLTEAAAASRVDPFRAYTLLRPGHRNEIKALGPSFFTKFLYFAGAGVPEHPCLILDRRVATALREHCGWTTLHPYGPWTAETYQRYCEQLRQWAGENGCAADELERILFDGKPKTEEP
;
A
#
# COMPACT_ATOMS: atom_id res chain seq x y z
N MET A 1 8.75 -27.39 6.74
CA MET A 1 8.92 -25.96 6.39
C MET A 1 9.62 -25.30 7.56
N SER A 2 10.71 -24.56 7.34
CA SER A 2 11.30 -23.73 8.40
C SER A 2 10.28 -22.65 8.81
N PRO A 3 10.18 -22.33 10.12
CA PRO A 3 9.29 -21.26 10.56
C PRO A 3 9.73 -19.92 9.96
N LEU A 4 8.76 -19.03 9.71
CA LEU A 4 9.07 -17.66 9.34
C LEU A 4 9.73 -16.95 10.54
N ALA A 5 10.75 -16.14 10.29
CA ALA A 5 11.46 -15.42 11.34
C ALA A 5 11.73 -13.97 10.93
N LEU A 6 11.50 -13.03 11.84
CA LEU A 6 11.88 -11.64 11.65
C LEU A 6 13.39 -11.51 11.89
N PRO A 7 14.19 -11.04 10.92
CA PRO A 7 15.62 -10.85 11.14
C PRO A 7 15.88 -9.65 12.07
N PRO A 8 16.96 -9.65 12.88
CA PRO A 8 17.22 -8.59 13.85
C PRO A 8 17.31 -7.17 13.27
N TRP A 9 17.77 -7.04 12.02
CA TRP A 9 17.87 -5.75 11.34
C TRP A 9 16.50 -5.15 10.96
N ALA A 10 15.43 -5.96 10.99
CA ALA A 10 14.08 -5.53 10.66
C ALA A 10 13.28 -5.02 11.87
N VAL A 11 13.89 -4.95 13.04
CA VAL A 11 13.28 -4.38 14.25
C VAL A 11 13.44 -2.85 14.24
N PRO A 12 12.35 -2.06 14.43
CA PRO A 12 12.42 -0.61 14.41
C PRO A 12 13.27 -0.05 15.57
N THR A 13 14.11 0.94 15.26
CA THR A 13 14.96 1.64 16.24
C THR A 13 14.65 3.13 16.35
N GLN A 14 13.79 3.64 15.47
CA GLN A 14 13.39 5.05 15.43
C GLN A 14 11.90 5.19 15.67
N PRO A 15 11.43 6.33 16.20
CA PRO A 15 10.00 6.55 16.41
C PRO A 15 9.19 6.42 15.12
N ARG A 16 8.03 5.75 15.20
CA ARG A 16 7.06 5.60 14.09
C ARG A 16 6.82 6.89 13.32
N ARG A 17 6.70 8.04 14.00
CA ARG A 17 6.49 9.35 13.35
C ARG A 17 7.58 9.68 12.32
N ASN A 18 8.83 9.35 12.62
CA ASN A 18 9.96 9.67 11.74
C ASN A 18 10.03 8.73 10.54
N THR A 19 9.75 7.44 10.76
CA THR A 19 9.91 6.39 9.74
C THR A 19 8.65 6.18 8.89
N ILE A 20 7.48 6.46 9.45
CA ILE A 20 6.16 6.21 8.86
C ILE A 20 5.51 7.53 8.47
N ASP A 21 5.09 8.36 9.42
CA ASP A 21 4.28 9.55 9.14
C ASP A 21 5.00 10.51 8.18
N ASN A 22 6.27 10.79 8.47
CA ASN A 22 7.10 11.74 7.72
C ASN A 22 7.71 11.15 6.43
N HIS A 23 7.44 9.88 6.11
CA HIS A 23 7.99 9.26 4.90
C HIS A 23 7.37 9.89 3.64
N SER A 24 8.20 10.67 2.95
CA SER A 24 7.80 11.56 1.86
C SER A 24 8.27 11.08 0.49
N ILE A 25 7.41 11.22 -0.52
CA ILE A 25 7.70 10.89 -1.93
C ILE A 25 7.49 12.12 -2.82
N PRO A 26 8.43 12.47 -3.71
CA PRO A 26 8.21 13.50 -4.73
C PRO A 26 7.10 13.12 -5.71
N ILE A 27 6.20 14.07 -6.00
CA ILE A 27 5.07 13.87 -6.91
C ILE A 27 5.11 14.83 -8.09
N ARG A 28 4.44 14.45 -9.19
CA ARG A 28 4.29 15.29 -10.39
C ARG A 28 2.92 15.95 -10.39
N THR A 29 2.76 17.00 -9.60
CA THR A 29 1.46 17.64 -9.31
C THR A 29 0.73 18.14 -10.54
N GLN A 30 1.43 18.82 -11.45
CA GLN A 30 0.82 19.28 -12.70
C GLN A 30 0.27 18.11 -13.52
N TRP A 31 1.01 17.00 -13.61
CA TRP A 31 0.55 15.82 -14.33
C TRP A 31 -0.71 15.22 -13.70
N TRP A 32 -0.77 15.13 -12.36
CA TRP A 32 -1.95 14.60 -11.66
C TRP A 32 -3.18 15.47 -11.89
N HIS A 33 -3.03 16.80 -11.76
CA HIS A 33 -4.09 17.75 -12.06
C HIS A 33 -4.61 17.58 -13.49
N ASP A 34 -3.72 17.59 -14.48
CA ASP A 34 -4.10 17.52 -15.89
C ASP A 34 -4.69 16.15 -16.26
N ALA A 35 -4.18 15.07 -15.69
CA ALA A 35 -4.66 13.72 -15.96
C ALA A 35 -6.04 13.46 -15.35
N ILE A 36 -6.29 13.90 -14.12
CA ILE A 36 -7.61 13.79 -13.47
C ILE A 36 -8.64 14.63 -14.23
N LYS A 37 -8.29 15.89 -14.53
CA LYS A 37 -9.15 16.82 -15.27
C LYS A 37 -9.50 16.29 -16.67
N SER A 38 -8.51 15.81 -17.42
CA SER A 38 -8.73 15.34 -18.80
C SER A 38 -9.63 14.10 -18.90
N HIS A 39 -9.71 13.30 -17.83
CA HIS A 39 -10.62 12.15 -17.76
C HIS A 39 -11.96 12.47 -17.08
N GLY A 40 -12.20 13.73 -16.66
CA GLY A 40 -13.40 14.11 -15.92
C GLY A 40 -13.56 13.36 -14.60
N LEU A 41 -12.46 12.98 -13.96
CA LEU A 41 -12.47 12.17 -12.75
C LEU A 41 -12.82 13.03 -11.52
N PRO A 42 -13.64 12.50 -10.59
CA PRO A 42 -14.02 13.20 -9.36
C PRO A 42 -12.86 13.30 -8.35
N GLY A 43 -13.06 14.19 -7.38
CA GLY A 43 -12.15 14.43 -6.26
C GLY A 43 -10.95 15.32 -6.60
N PRO A 44 -10.41 16.05 -5.62
CA PRO A 44 -9.30 16.96 -5.85
C PRO A 44 -8.00 16.20 -6.16
N SER A 45 -7.20 16.74 -7.07
CA SER A 45 -5.86 16.23 -7.35
C SER A 45 -4.92 16.45 -6.15
N PRO A 46 -3.93 15.56 -5.94
CA PRO A 46 -2.86 15.79 -4.98
C PRO A 46 -2.14 17.12 -5.25
N ALA A 47 -1.74 17.80 -4.19
CA ALA A 47 -1.05 19.09 -4.23
C ALA A 47 0.33 19.01 -3.56
N GLY A 48 1.17 20.04 -3.77
CA GLY A 48 2.53 20.11 -3.20
C GLY A 48 3.60 19.51 -4.11
N ALA A 49 4.88 19.62 -3.75
CA ALA A 49 5.99 19.00 -4.50
C ALA A 49 6.23 17.54 -4.07
N THR A 50 5.79 17.20 -2.86
CA THR A 50 5.95 15.90 -2.22
C THR A 50 4.66 15.49 -1.54
N LEU A 51 4.54 14.22 -1.18
CA LEU A 51 3.47 13.70 -0.36
C LEU A 51 4.04 12.77 0.71
N THR A 52 3.78 13.07 1.97
CA THR A 52 4.06 12.23 3.13
C THR A 52 2.96 11.18 3.31
N ARG A 53 3.22 10.12 4.08
CA ARG A 53 2.15 9.17 4.44
C ARG A 53 1.05 9.85 5.25
N ALA A 54 1.44 10.77 6.16
CA ALA A 54 0.49 11.59 6.93
C ALA A 54 -0.50 12.33 6.02
N GLU A 55 0.01 13.03 5.00
CA GLU A 55 -0.82 13.77 4.04
C GLU A 55 -1.72 12.86 3.19
N VAL A 56 -1.33 11.61 2.94
CA VAL A 56 -2.16 10.66 2.19
C VAL A 56 -3.40 10.27 2.98
N TRP A 57 -3.23 9.88 4.25
CA TRP A 57 -4.32 9.40 5.10
C TRP A 57 -5.04 10.50 5.87
N GLU A 58 -4.69 11.78 5.63
CA GLU A 58 -5.46 12.93 6.12
C GLU A 58 -6.97 12.70 5.87
N PRO A 59 -7.82 12.85 6.90
CA PRO A 59 -9.24 12.48 6.82
C PRO A 59 -9.96 13.04 5.59
N THR A 60 -10.73 12.16 4.95
CA THR A 60 -11.56 12.52 3.79
C THR A 60 -12.73 11.55 3.67
N SER A 61 -13.92 12.09 3.38
CA SER A 61 -15.08 11.28 2.95
C SER A 61 -15.05 10.98 1.45
N ASP A 62 -14.22 11.69 0.68
CA ASP A 62 -14.02 11.48 -0.75
C ASP A 62 -13.00 10.35 -0.97
N VAL A 63 -13.49 9.21 -1.48
CA VAL A 63 -12.68 8.02 -1.76
C VAL A 63 -11.69 8.25 -2.91
N PHE A 64 -12.03 9.11 -3.86
CA PHE A 64 -11.15 9.43 -4.98
C PHE A 64 -10.00 10.34 -4.52
N LYS A 65 -10.25 11.28 -3.62
CA LYS A 65 -9.17 12.03 -2.96
C LYS A 65 -8.13 11.11 -2.31
N LEU A 66 -8.59 10.10 -1.54
CA LEU A 66 -7.73 9.10 -0.93
C LEU A 66 -6.98 8.28 -1.99
N LEU A 67 -7.69 7.84 -3.04
CA LEU A 67 -7.09 7.07 -4.13
C LEU A 67 -6.01 7.88 -4.87
N TRP A 68 -6.27 9.14 -5.22
CA TRP A 68 -5.30 9.96 -5.96
C TRP A 68 -4.05 10.22 -5.14
N ARG A 69 -4.19 10.53 -3.85
CA ARG A 69 -3.06 10.65 -2.92
C ARG A 69 -2.28 9.34 -2.84
N THR A 70 -2.97 8.22 -2.69
CA THR A 70 -2.36 6.88 -2.67
C THR A 70 -1.55 6.59 -3.93
N LEU A 71 -2.16 6.81 -5.11
CA LEU A 71 -1.49 6.51 -6.38
C LEU A 71 -0.32 7.45 -6.62
N ALA A 72 -0.44 8.74 -6.27
CA ALA A 72 0.64 9.71 -6.36
C ALA A 72 1.82 9.31 -5.47
N TRP A 73 1.56 9.02 -4.19
CA TRP A 73 2.57 8.54 -3.25
C TRP A 73 3.24 7.24 -3.73
N GLY A 74 2.44 6.24 -4.13
CA GLY A 74 2.95 4.93 -4.52
C GLY A 74 3.69 4.89 -5.86
N SER A 75 3.53 5.90 -6.71
CA SER A 75 4.17 5.96 -8.02
C SER A 75 5.31 6.98 -8.12
N GLY A 76 5.32 7.99 -7.25
CA GLY A 76 6.24 9.12 -7.33
C GLY A 76 6.26 9.72 -8.74
N SER A 77 7.43 9.71 -9.38
CA SER A 77 7.63 10.22 -10.73
C SER A 77 7.32 9.22 -11.86
N ARG A 78 6.95 7.97 -11.55
CA ARG A 78 6.72 6.89 -12.54
C ARG A 78 5.25 6.81 -12.97
N LEU A 79 4.87 7.63 -13.94
CA LEU A 79 3.46 7.90 -14.25
C LEU A 79 2.82 7.01 -15.32
N ARG A 80 3.60 6.26 -16.10
CA ARG A 80 3.10 5.51 -17.28
C ARG A 80 1.91 4.60 -16.97
N GLN A 81 1.95 3.89 -15.84
CA GLN A 81 0.88 2.97 -15.45
C GLN A 81 -0.33 3.70 -14.83
N ASN A 82 -0.16 4.93 -14.32
CA ASN A 82 -1.26 5.70 -13.76
C ASN A 82 -2.24 6.16 -14.83
N ALA A 83 -1.78 6.56 -16.02
CA ALA A 83 -2.68 6.88 -17.13
C ALA A 83 -3.67 5.72 -17.44
N ARG A 84 -3.18 4.47 -17.40
CA ARG A 84 -4.02 3.28 -17.61
C ARG A 84 -5.00 3.04 -16.47
N ARG A 85 -4.62 3.34 -15.22
CA ARG A 85 -5.51 3.24 -14.04
C ARG A 85 -6.62 4.27 -14.13
N LEU A 86 -6.28 5.53 -14.42
CA LEU A 86 -7.24 6.62 -14.56
C LEU A 86 -8.24 6.32 -15.67
N LYS A 87 -7.79 5.86 -16.83
CA LYS A 87 -8.67 5.41 -17.91
C LYS A 87 -9.60 4.25 -17.48
N SER A 88 -9.11 3.32 -16.67
CA SER A 88 -9.92 2.18 -16.21
C SER A 88 -10.97 2.60 -15.19
N ILE A 89 -10.68 3.59 -14.35
CA ILE A 89 -11.63 4.18 -13.39
C ILE A 89 -12.67 5.02 -14.13
N ALA A 90 -12.25 5.83 -15.10
CA ALA A 90 -13.12 6.68 -15.90
C ALA A 90 -14.12 5.88 -16.76
N ALA A 91 -13.89 4.59 -16.99
CA ALA A 91 -14.79 3.73 -17.74
C ALA A 91 -16.13 3.50 -17.04
N ASP A 92 -16.16 3.54 -15.70
CA ASP A 92 -17.37 3.39 -14.88
C ASP A 92 -17.13 3.99 -13.48
N ILE A 93 -17.29 5.30 -13.37
CA ILE A 93 -17.01 6.06 -12.14
C ILE A 93 -17.90 5.61 -10.97
N PRO A 94 -19.24 5.49 -11.11
CA PRO A 94 -20.09 5.05 -10.01
C PRO A 94 -19.74 3.65 -9.49
N ARG A 95 -19.42 2.70 -10.39
CA ARG A 95 -18.96 1.37 -9.96
C ARG A 95 -17.63 1.44 -9.22
N ALA A 96 -16.67 2.21 -9.73
CA ALA A 96 -15.37 2.37 -9.09
C ALA A 96 -15.51 3.00 -7.70
N GLU A 97 -16.36 4.02 -7.56
CA GLU A 97 -16.65 4.69 -6.28
C GLU A 97 -17.22 3.71 -5.25
N ASN A 98 -18.26 2.96 -5.62
CA ASN A 98 -18.89 1.96 -4.75
C ASN A 98 -17.89 0.89 -4.30
N LEU A 99 -17.13 0.34 -5.26
CA LEU A 99 -16.13 -0.69 -4.99
C LEU A 99 -15.03 -0.20 -4.04
N LEU A 100 -14.46 0.98 -4.32
CA LEU A 100 -13.37 1.54 -3.51
C LEU A 100 -13.86 1.89 -2.11
N THR A 101 -15.08 2.41 -1.99
CA THR A 101 -15.70 2.73 -0.71
C THR A 101 -15.91 1.47 0.13
N GLU A 102 -16.45 0.41 -0.46
CA GLU A 102 -16.63 -0.88 0.22
C GLU A 102 -15.28 -1.48 0.64
N ALA A 103 -14.29 -1.47 -0.25
CA ALA A 103 -12.96 -1.99 0.03
C ALA A 103 -12.25 -1.21 1.14
N ALA A 104 -12.38 0.13 1.14
CA ALA A 104 -11.85 0.99 2.21
C ALA A 104 -12.52 0.68 3.56
N ALA A 105 -13.84 0.51 3.59
CA ALA A 105 -14.56 0.12 4.82
C ALA A 105 -14.12 -1.27 5.32
N ALA A 106 -14.08 -2.26 4.44
CA ALA A 106 -13.65 -3.63 4.77
C ALA A 106 -12.20 -3.66 5.27
N SER A 107 -11.32 -2.82 4.74
CA SER A 107 -9.89 -2.80 5.08
C SER A 107 -9.60 -2.55 6.56
N ARG A 108 -10.54 -1.91 7.27
CA ARG A 108 -10.42 -1.56 8.69
C ARG A 108 -10.58 -2.75 9.61
N VAL A 109 -11.12 -3.86 9.11
CA VAL A 109 -11.46 -5.04 9.92
C VAL A 109 -10.97 -6.35 9.30
N ASP A 110 -11.01 -6.47 7.97
CA ASP A 110 -10.84 -7.74 7.27
C ASP A 110 -9.98 -7.55 6.01
N PRO A 111 -8.66 -7.79 6.12
CA PRO A 111 -7.74 -7.73 4.98
C PRO A 111 -8.11 -8.69 3.84
N PHE A 112 -8.69 -9.86 4.14
CA PHE A 112 -9.07 -10.84 3.13
C PHE A 112 -10.26 -10.37 2.31
N ARG A 113 -11.32 -9.90 2.97
CA ARG A 113 -12.49 -9.34 2.29
C ARG A 113 -12.10 -8.12 1.46
N ALA A 114 -11.34 -7.19 2.04
CA ALA A 114 -10.90 -5.98 1.35
C ALA A 114 -10.08 -6.29 0.09
N TYR A 115 -9.18 -7.27 0.16
CA TYR A 115 -8.42 -7.75 -0.99
C TYR A 115 -9.32 -8.42 -2.04
N THR A 116 -10.23 -9.29 -1.59
CA THR A 116 -11.13 -10.05 -2.46
C THR A 116 -12.06 -9.14 -3.26
N LEU A 117 -12.56 -8.06 -2.65
CA LEU A 117 -13.37 -7.06 -3.35
C LEU A 117 -12.64 -6.48 -4.56
N LEU A 118 -11.35 -6.15 -4.42
CA LEU A 118 -10.57 -5.53 -5.49
C LEU A 118 -9.98 -6.55 -6.47
N ARG A 119 -9.95 -7.83 -6.09
CA ARG A 119 -9.39 -8.90 -6.92
C ARG A 119 -10.10 -10.25 -6.75
N PRO A 120 -11.38 -10.37 -7.15
CA PRO A 120 -12.10 -11.64 -7.08
C PRO A 120 -11.55 -12.62 -8.12
N GLY A 121 -11.46 -13.90 -7.78
CA GLY A 121 -11.13 -14.97 -8.73
C GLY A 121 -9.83 -14.75 -9.53
N HIS A 122 -8.83 -14.12 -8.92
CA HIS A 122 -7.53 -13.78 -9.52
C HIS A 122 -7.53 -12.71 -10.62
N ARG A 123 -8.60 -11.94 -10.78
CA ARG A 123 -8.65 -10.80 -11.72
C ARG A 123 -8.90 -9.51 -10.96
N ASN A 124 -8.23 -8.42 -11.35
CA ASN A 124 -8.46 -7.13 -10.71
C ASN A 124 -9.79 -6.56 -11.22
N GLU A 125 -10.62 -6.05 -10.32
CA GLU A 125 -11.87 -5.37 -10.69
C GLU A 125 -11.59 -4.06 -11.45
N ILE A 126 -10.59 -3.30 -10.99
CA ILE A 126 -10.10 -2.12 -11.71
C ILE A 126 -8.86 -2.52 -12.50
N LYS A 127 -8.97 -2.52 -13.83
CA LYS A 127 -7.86 -2.86 -14.73
C LYS A 127 -6.64 -1.96 -14.45
N ALA A 128 -5.45 -2.55 -14.51
CA ALA A 128 -4.16 -1.91 -14.19
C ALA A 128 -3.97 -1.43 -12.73
N LEU A 129 -4.97 -1.55 -11.87
CA LEU A 129 -4.83 -1.38 -10.42
C LEU A 129 -4.51 -2.73 -9.79
N GLY A 130 -3.21 -3.09 -9.80
CA GLY A 130 -2.74 -4.36 -9.27
C GLY A 130 -2.51 -4.35 -7.75
N PRO A 131 -2.28 -5.54 -7.15
CA PRO A 131 -2.11 -5.71 -5.70
C PRO A 131 -1.10 -4.77 -5.05
N SER A 132 0.03 -4.49 -5.70
CA SER A 132 1.05 -3.59 -5.15
C SER A 132 0.59 -2.14 -4.95
N PHE A 133 -0.47 -1.72 -5.66
CA PHE A 133 -1.05 -0.39 -5.54
C PHE A 133 -2.33 -0.41 -4.73
N PHE A 134 -3.21 -1.39 -4.93
CA PHE A 134 -4.45 -1.39 -4.17
C PHE A 134 -4.22 -1.73 -2.69
N THR A 135 -3.21 -2.52 -2.31
CA THR A 135 -2.87 -2.73 -0.89
C THR A 135 -2.38 -1.44 -0.23
N LYS A 136 -1.78 -0.52 -0.98
CA LYS A 136 -1.48 0.85 -0.50
C LYS A 136 -2.77 1.62 -0.20
N PHE A 137 -3.77 1.52 -1.08
CA PHE A 137 -5.08 2.13 -0.84
C PHE A 137 -5.76 1.55 0.40
N LEU A 138 -5.74 0.21 0.55
CA LEU A 138 -6.25 -0.47 1.74
C LEU A 138 -5.53 -0.04 3.01
N TYR A 139 -4.20 0.12 2.98
CA TYR A 139 -3.42 0.62 4.12
C TYR A 139 -3.81 2.07 4.48
N PHE A 140 -3.83 2.98 3.50
CA PHE A 140 -4.13 4.39 3.77
C PHE A 140 -5.59 4.65 4.20
N ALA A 141 -6.53 3.75 3.87
CA ALA A 141 -7.90 3.78 4.39
C ALA A 141 -7.99 3.61 5.92
N GLY A 142 -6.89 3.19 6.56
CA GLY A 142 -6.73 3.10 8.02
C GLY A 142 -6.45 4.43 8.73
N ALA A 143 -6.36 5.56 8.01
CA ALA A 143 -6.22 6.89 8.62
C ALA A 143 -4.99 7.05 9.55
N GLY A 144 -3.93 6.24 9.33
CA GLY A 144 -2.72 6.26 10.16
C GLY A 144 -2.82 5.52 11.50
N VAL A 145 -3.95 4.87 11.80
CA VAL A 145 -4.15 4.06 13.03
C VAL A 145 -3.11 2.93 13.09
N PRO A 146 -2.27 2.84 14.15
CA PRO A 146 -1.22 1.82 14.27
C PRO A 146 -1.74 0.38 14.22
N GLU A 147 -2.96 0.14 14.70
CA GLU A 147 -3.61 -1.16 14.77
C GLU A 147 -4.34 -1.55 13.47
N HIS A 148 -4.32 -0.69 12.44
CA HIS A 148 -4.99 -0.95 11.17
C HIS A 148 -4.51 -2.27 10.56
N PRO A 149 -5.40 -3.22 10.21
CA PRO A 149 -4.99 -4.58 9.89
C PRO A 149 -4.44 -4.75 8.47
N CYS A 150 -4.68 -3.79 7.55
CA CYS A 150 -4.13 -3.87 6.19
C CYS A 150 -2.75 -3.21 6.11
N LEU A 151 -1.78 -3.92 5.52
CA LEU A 151 -0.43 -3.42 5.28
C LEU A 151 -0.13 -3.32 3.79
N ILE A 152 0.88 -2.54 3.43
CA ILE A 152 1.34 -2.45 2.04
C ILE A 152 2.09 -3.74 1.69
N LEU A 153 1.67 -4.42 0.61
CA LEU A 153 2.43 -5.54 0.05
C LEU A 153 2.87 -5.19 -1.37
N ASP A 154 4.18 -5.03 -1.57
CA ASP A 154 4.75 -4.87 -2.90
C ASP A 154 5.98 -5.76 -3.12
N ARG A 155 6.62 -5.58 -4.28
CA ARG A 155 7.76 -6.40 -4.67
C ARG A 155 8.90 -6.33 -3.67
N ARG A 156 9.21 -5.17 -3.09
CA ARG A 156 10.35 -5.04 -2.16
C ARG A 156 10.08 -5.80 -0.88
N VAL A 157 8.89 -5.62 -0.32
CA VAL A 157 8.45 -6.35 0.89
C VAL A 157 8.40 -7.86 0.62
N ALA A 158 7.80 -8.28 -0.49
CA ALA A 158 7.71 -9.70 -0.85
C ALA A 158 9.10 -10.33 -1.08
N THR A 159 10.03 -9.59 -1.69
CA THR A 159 11.44 -10.00 -1.82
C THR A 159 12.09 -10.16 -0.46
N ALA A 160 11.99 -9.17 0.43
CA ALA A 160 12.61 -9.24 1.76
C ALA A 160 12.07 -10.40 2.61
N LEU A 161 10.75 -10.63 2.58
CA LEU A 161 10.12 -11.77 3.26
C LEU A 161 10.63 -13.11 2.73
N ARG A 162 10.78 -13.24 1.41
CA ARG A 162 11.28 -14.45 0.78
C ARG A 162 12.74 -14.70 1.10
N GLU A 163 13.59 -13.68 0.95
CA GLU A 163 15.05 -13.81 1.00
C GLU A 163 15.61 -13.78 2.43
N HIS A 164 14.91 -13.15 3.37
CA HIS A 164 15.42 -12.91 4.72
C HIS A 164 14.52 -13.42 5.84
N CYS A 165 13.26 -13.74 5.56
CA CYS A 165 12.31 -14.19 6.59
C CYS A 165 11.83 -15.64 6.39
N GLY A 166 12.40 -16.37 5.42
CA GLY A 166 12.10 -17.78 5.18
C GLY A 166 10.80 -18.06 4.41
N TRP A 167 10.14 -17.04 3.84
CA TRP A 167 8.87 -17.22 3.13
C TRP A 167 9.05 -17.71 1.68
N THR A 168 9.55 -18.93 1.51
CA THR A 168 9.95 -19.50 0.21
C THR A 168 8.80 -19.70 -0.80
N THR A 169 7.54 -19.69 -0.35
CA THR A 169 6.37 -19.78 -1.24
C THR A 169 5.85 -18.41 -1.69
N LEU A 170 6.31 -17.31 -1.10
CA LEU A 170 5.88 -15.97 -1.49
C LEU A 170 6.58 -15.57 -2.80
N HIS A 171 5.81 -15.37 -3.86
CA HIS A 171 6.34 -14.93 -5.15
C HIS A 171 6.65 -13.42 -5.10
N PRO A 172 7.88 -12.97 -5.44
CA PRO A 172 8.25 -11.56 -5.32
C PRO A 172 7.42 -10.60 -6.17
N TYR A 173 6.92 -11.05 -7.32
CA TYR A 173 6.18 -10.20 -8.26
C TYR A 173 4.66 -10.33 -8.15
N GLY A 174 4.17 -11.24 -7.31
CA GLY A 174 2.77 -11.64 -7.29
C GLY A 174 2.30 -12.27 -8.62
N PRO A 175 0.99 -12.19 -8.93
CA PRO A 175 -0.05 -11.62 -8.08
C PRO A 175 -0.32 -12.52 -6.86
N TRP A 176 -0.48 -11.93 -5.69
CA TRP A 176 -0.78 -12.66 -4.45
C TRP A 176 -2.28 -13.03 -4.39
N THR A 177 -2.63 -14.04 -3.60
CA THR A 177 -4.03 -14.36 -3.30
C THR A 177 -4.51 -13.58 -2.07
N ALA A 178 -5.82 -13.56 -1.82
CA ALA A 178 -6.37 -12.93 -0.63
C ALA A 178 -5.88 -13.63 0.65
N GLU A 179 -5.76 -14.96 0.63
CA GLU A 179 -5.21 -15.77 1.73
C GLU A 179 -3.74 -15.43 1.99
N THR A 180 -2.95 -15.28 0.92
CA THR A 180 -1.54 -14.89 1.02
C THR A 180 -1.41 -13.50 1.64
N TYR A 181 -2.27 -12.57 1.22
CA TYR A 181 -2.27 -11.20 1.75
C TYR A 181 -2.73 -11.13 3.22
N GLN A 182 -3.77 -11.86 3.60
CA GLN A 182 -4.21 -11.96 4.99
C GLN A 182 -3.10 -12.52 5.87
N ARG A 183 -2.52 -13.67 5.47
CA ARG A 183 -1.41 -14.29 6.19
C ARG A 183 -0.21 -13.34 6.33
N TYR A 184 0.05 -12.52 5.32
CA TYR A 184 1.10 -11.50 5.37
C TYR A 184 0.81 -10.44 6.45
N CYS A 185 -0.40 -9.90 6.47
CA CYS A 185 -0.80 -8.90 7.47
C CYS A 185 -0.77 -9.49 8.90
N GLU A 186 -1.26 -10.71 9.08
CA GLU A 186 -1.25 -11.42 10.36
C GLU A 186 0.16 -11.69 10.85
N GLN A 187 1.06 -12.13 9.96
CA GLN A 187 2.44 -12.44 10.33
C GLN A 187 3.20 -11.19 10.80
N LEU A 188 3.06 -10.06 10.10
CA LEU A 188 3.70 -8.81 10.50
C LEU A 188 3.09 -8.29 11.81
N ARG A 189 1.78 -8.40 12.00
CA ARG A 189 1.13 -8.01 13.26
C ARG A 189 1.59 -8.86 14.44
N GLN A 190 1.78 -10.16 14.24
CA GLN A 190 2.33 -11.03 15.27
C GLN A 190 3.75 -10.59 15.65
N TRP A 191 4.65 -10.42 14.67
CA TRP A 191 6.01 -9.96 14.94
C TRP A 191 6.05 -8.57 15.58
N ALA A 192 5.14 -7.68 15.19
CA ALA A 192 5.03 -6.35 15.77
C ALA A 192 4.66 -6.41 17.26
N GLY A 193 3.71 -7.28 17.63
CA GLY A 193 3.35 -7.54 19.02
C GLY A 193 4.49 -8.14 19.85
N GLU A 194 5.27 -9.07 19.27
CA GLU A 194 6.45 -9.65 19.90
C GLU A 194 7.58 -8.62 20.14
N ASN A 195 7.61 -7.54 19.36
CA ASN A 195 8.67 -6.52 19.41
C ASN A 195 8.19 -5.15 19.93
N GLY A 196 6.92 -5.02 20.37
CA GLY A 196 6.37 -3.79 20.93
C GLY A 196 6.32 -2.60 19.95
N CYS A 197 6.08 -2.84 18.67
CA CYS A 197 6.00 -1.81 17.63
C CYS A 197 4.71 -1.94 16.79
N ALA A 198 4.48 -1.00 15.87
CA ALA A 198 3.39 -1.11 14.90
C ALA A 198 3.81 -1.96 13.68
N ALA A 199 2.85 -2.68 13.10
CA ALA A 199 3.15 -3.60 12.00
C ALA A 199 3.62 -2.88 10.71
N ASP A 200 3.25 -1.61 10.53
CA ASP A 200 3.70 -0.80 9.40
C ASP A 200 5.14 -0.30 9.54
N GLU A 201 5.69 -0.27 10.75
CA GLU A 201 7.13 -0.06 10.98
C GLU A 201 7.95 -1.23 10.43
N LEU A 202 7.48 -2.47 10.64
CA LEU A 202 8.11 -3.66 10.06
C LEU A 202 7.99 -3.67 8.54
N GLU A 203 6.80 -3.36 7.99
CA GLU A 203 6.59 -3.21 6.55
C GLU A 203 7.60 -2.22 5.95
N ARG A 204 7.77 -1.06 6.58
CA ARG A 204 8.65 0.00 6.10
C ARG A 204 10.10 -0.46 6.04
N ILE A 205 10.57 -1.14 7.08
CA ILE A 205 11.96 -1.61 7.14
C ILE A 205 12.19 -2.74 6.14
N LEU A 206 11.25 -3.67 6.01
CA LEU A 206 11.29 -4.72 4.98
C LEU A 206 11.26 -4.12 3.56
N PHE A 207 10.52 -3.03 3.35
CA PHE A 207 10.54 -2.30 2.09
C PHE A 207 11.92 -1.70 1.81
N ASP A 208 12.59 -1.08 2.79
CA ASP A 208 13.97 -0.59 2.61
C ASP A 208 14.95 -1.72 2.30
N GLY A 209 14.72 -2.88 2.91
CA GLY A 209 15.57 -4.06 2.80
C GLY A 209 16.75 -4.01 3.75
N LYS A 210 17.52 -5.10 3.79
CA LYS A 210 18.71 -5.20 4.64
C LYS A 210 19.68 -4.04 4.31
N PRO A 211 20.17 -3.28 5.30
CA PRO A 211 21.20 -2.29 5.08
C PRO A 211 22.40 -2.93 4.38
N LYS A 212 22.95 -2.25 3.37
CA LYS A 212 24.24 -2.67 2.81
C LYS A 212 25.27 -2.44 3.90
N THR A 213 25.87 -3.51 4.42
CA THR A 213 27.10 -3.39 5.21
C THR A 213 28.13 -2.74 4.30
N GLU A 214 28.66 -1.58 4.69
CA GLU A 214 29.91 -1.09 4.14
C GLU A 214 30.96 -2.15 4.48
N GLU A 215 31.46 -2.85 3.45
CA GLU A 215 32.68 -3.64 3.61
C GLU A 215 33.83 -2.64 3.88
N PRO A 216 34.69 -2.91 4.88
CA PRO A 216 35.84 -2.05 5.17
C PRO A 216 36.84 -1.98 4.01
#